data_AF-A0A078ACD3-F1
#
_entry.id   AF-A0A078ACD3-F1
#
_cell.length_a   1.000
_cell.length_b   1.000
_cell.length_c   1.000
_cell.angle_alpha   90.00
_cell.angle_beta   90.00
_cell.angle_gamma   90.00
#
_symmetry.space_group_name_H-M   'P 1'
#
loop_
_entity.id
_entity.type
_entity.pdbx_description
1 polymer ?
#
loop_
_entity_poly.entity_id
_entity_poly.type
_entity_poly.pdbx_seq_one_letter_code
_entity_poly.pdbx_strand_id
1 'polypeptide(L)'
;MVDDPDKQPVIIKNDIREIRTIKQLYKVDLDFESPRMKKAMFNLGVSQEECIKKEREDFVKRGLDEDVINLRFKHHQYSLIDTLNRILEERRRISNLHLHPQIKKQFINFPLLINVEMEIQREEIRLGNNTSSPNGLKKKATFISPQTQIKPTKMSVDEKAINSLQIPNLKEKLGGITSMNNSIINASTQFGSMPQSTLNKTSPGFFMTGMPMEDSFEFEVVRQQKGQKRTQQSVLLKVKDEYERVEKLKQLGDKLTKAEKQFKDLTKQKHITHSLNTSKKRDEKIQLIKKEMEFKAKQFTERENGRLMKEQAELEKRLKELEDRKYHEQRQRELQYKQKRDQLMKMSIDQEFEEKQELVVRLMSLETRINRGEEKFRQTIEEKVTRLHEKNEDMMGRRLKVREKNTNEWDNLIQSFTEKELKNFKRFQSLQRDINKVMNAQKNKRKEIFDNQTSRKADEEYNRQRKLDHMLQKLNRSEKAVKEFLSDQKHNLMLKQEERKLKEEDMKKIRLRMKRLEFKKKMEIIEKEKSVEQIIEQVKEREKEIIQKRYENCVKLNFEKEQLKRTMHIWAHSGFTPDKSPEKNVTLNINNSIVDFKQTLFSTSNLKKKKNKNDDTNP
;
A
#
# COMPACT_ATOMS: atom_id res chain seq x y z
N MET A 1 -4.24 46.95 27.32
CA MET A 1 -4.38 46.44 25.95
C MET A 1 -5.59 47.15 25.38
N VAL A 2 -5.38 48.05 24.42
CA VAL A 2 -6.44 48.86 23.82
C VAL A 2 -7.00 48.02 22.68
N ASP A 3 -8.19 47.47 22.87
CA ASP A 3 -8.90 46.73 21.84
C ASP A 3 -9.43 47.74 20.80
N ASP A 4 -8.85 47.73 19.59
CA ASP A 4 -9.29 48.55 18.46
C ASP A 4 -10.74 48.17 18.08
N PRO A 5 -11.72 49.05 18.27
CA PRO A 5 -13.14 48.73 18.08
C PRO A 5 -13.58 48.66 16.60
N ASP A 6 -12.71 48.94 15.63
CA ASP A 6 -13.06 49.06 14.21
C ASP A 6 -12.65 47.86 13.33
N LYS A 7 -12.14 46.77 13.91
CA LYS A 7 -11.81 45.57 13.13
C LYS A 7 -13.07 44.73 12.86
N GLN A 8 -13.89 45.17 11.91
CA GLN A 8 -15.01 44.36 11.43
C GLN A 8 -14.49 42.97 11.01
N PRO A 9 -15.13 41.86 11.44
CA PRO A 9 -14.71 40.54 11.07
C PRO A 9 -14.83 40.40 9.55
N VAL A 10 -13.69 40.28 8.86
CA VAL A 10 -13.66 40.02 7.42
C VAL A 10 -14.32 38.65 7.21
N ILE A 11 -15.57 38.65 6.76
CA ILE A 11 -16.30 37.43 6.40
C ILE A 11 -15.67 36.90 5.12
N ILE A 12 -14.66 36.03 5.25
CA ILE A 12 -13.98 35.37 4.13
C ILE A 12 -14.96 34.37 3.51
N LYS A 13 -15.63 34.79 2.42
CA LYS A 13 -16.43 33.89 1.58
C LYS A 13 -15.48 32.89 0.92
N ASN A 14 -15.61 31.65 1.35
CA ASN A 14 -14.58 30.63 1.18
C ASN A 14 -14.81 29.70 -0.02
N ASP A 15 -15.81 30.01 -0.87
CA ASP A 15 -16.08 29.36 -2.16
C ASP A 15 -15.26 30.02 -3.28
N ILE A 16 -13.97 29.76 -3.25
CA ILE A 16 -13.03 30.29 -4.23
C ILE A 16 -13.08 29.40 -5.47
N ARG A 17 -13.32 30.02 -6.63
CA ARG A 17 -13.24 29.35 -7.94
C ARG A 17 -11.78 29.00 -8.25
N GLU A 18 -11.61 28.08 -9.20
CA GLU A 18 -10.29 27.72 -9.73
C GLU A 18 -9.51 28.96 -10.19
N ILE A 19 -8.25 29.04 -9.79
CA ILE A 19 -7.33 30.13 -10.14
C ILE A 19 -6.75 29.83 -11.51
N ARG A 20 -7.05 30.68 -12.51
CA ARG A 20 -6.60 30.48 -13.90
C ARG A 20 -5.49 31.44 -14.32
N THR A 21 -5.36 32.56 -13.62
CA THR A 21 -4.44 33.63 -13.99
C THR A 21 -3.59 34.08 -12.80
N ILE A 22 -2.37 34.55 -13.08
CA ILE A 22 -1.46 35.09 -12.06
C ILE A 22 -2.11 36.28 -11.33
N LYS A 23 -2.89 37.12 -12.03
CA LYS A 23 -3.64 38.22 -11.39
C LYS A 23 -4.64 37.73 -10.35
N GLN A 24 -5.28 36.58 -10.58
CA GLN A 24 -6.19 35.96 -9.60
C GLN A 24 -5.41 35.40 -8.40
N LEU A 25 -4.24 34.78 -8.63
CA LEU A 25 -3.39 34.27 -7.56
C LEU A 25 -3.08 35.36 -6.52
N TYR A 26 -2.76 36.58 -6.95
CA TYR A 26 -2.48 37.68 -6.04
C TYR A 26 -3.70 38.13 -5.23
N LYS A 27 -4.88 38.16 -5.85
CA LYS A 27 -6.15 38.57 -5.21
C LYS A 27 -6.76 37.53 -4.28
N VAL A 28 -6.35 36.27 -4.41
CA VAL A 28 -6.92 35.16 -3.65
C VAL A 28 -6.23 35.08 -2.29
N ASP A 29 -6.99 35.35 -1.23
CA ASP A 29 -6.56 35.14 0.15
C ASP A 29 -7.17 33.85 0.67
N LEU A 30 -6.32 32.85 0.89
CA LEU A 30 -6.72 31.54 1.38
C LEU A 30 -6.55 31.50 2.89
N ASP A 31 -7.65 31.15 3.56
CA ASP A 31 -7.62 30.80 4.96
C ASP A 31 -7.08 29.37 5.12
N PHE A 32 -5.77 29.26 5.35
CA PHE A 32 -5.08 27.99 5.64
C PHE A 32 -5.43 27.42 7.01
N GLU A 33 -6.00 28.22 7.92
CA GLU A 33 -6.38 27.77 9.27
C GLU A 33 -7.71 27.03 9.29
N SER A 34 -8.54 27.22 8.27
CA SER A 34 -9.79 26.51 8.06
C SER A 34 -9.63 24.98 8.19
N PRO A 35 -10.43 24.29 9.04
CA PRO A 35 -10.33 22.85 9.24
C PRO A 35 -10.45 22.04 7.94
N ARG A 36 -11.28 22.50 7.00
CA ARG A 36 -11.45 21.86 5.69
C ARG A 36 -10.20 22.04 4.83
N MET A 37 -9.56 23.19 4.89
CA MET A 37 -8.33 23.49 4.15
C MET A 37 -7.17 22.67 4.70
N LYS A 38 -6.98 22.67 6.04
CA LYS A 38 -6.00 21.82 6.72
C LYS A 38 -6.15 20.36 6.33
N LYS A 39 -7.39 19.85 6.33
CA LYS A 39 -7.67 18.45 5.93
C LYS A 39 -7.36 18.20 4.45
N ALA A 40 -7.67 19.13 3.55
CA ALA A 40 -7.33 19.02 2.13
C ALA A 40 -5.81 18.97 1.90
N MET A 41 -5.07 19.90 2.51
CA MET A 41 -3.59 19.93 2.46
C MET A 41 -2.99 18.65 3.04
N PHE A 42 -3.52 18.19 4.18
CA PHE A 42 -3.10 16.94 4.83
C PHE A 42 -3.42 15.69 3.98
N ASN A 43 -4.53 15.69 3.23
CA ASN A 43 -4.87 14.60 2.30
C ASN A 43 -3.96 14.56 1.08
N LEU A 44 -3.48 15.73 0.62
CA LEU A 44 -2.58 15.84 -0.52
C LEU A 44 -1.09 15.76 -0.14
N GLY A 45 -0.77 15.79 1.15
CA GLY A 45 0.61 15.79 1.66
C GLY A 45 1.36 17.10 1.36
N VAL A 46 0.63 18.18 1.10
CA VAL A 46 1.17 19.52 0.81
C VAL A 46 1.39 20.27 2.12
N SER A 47 2.58 20.85 2.32
CA SER A 47 2.87 21.69 3.48
C SER A 47 2.38 23.13 3.27
N GLN A 48 2.20 23.86 4.36
CA GLN A 48 1.83 25.29 4.30
C GLN A 48 2.90 26.13 3.64
N GLU A 49 4.18 25.82 3.86
CA GLU A 49 5.32 26.48 3.22
C GLU A 49 5.27 26.43 1.69
N GLU A 50 4.75 25.34 1.11
CA GLU A 50 4.59 25.18 -0.34
C GLU A 50 3.47 26.05 -0.92
N CYS A 51 2.60 26.59 -0.06
CA CYS A 51 1.47 27.43 -0.45
C CYS A 51 1.72 28.93 -0.24
N ILE A 52 2.88 29.31 0.32
CA ILE A 52 3.24 30.71 0.58
C ILE A 52 3.55 31.40 -0.76
N LYS A 53 2.91 32.57 -0.97
CA LYS A 53 3.25 33.47 -2.08
C LYS A 53 4.64 34.03 -1.80
N LYS A 54 5.60 33.72 -2.67
CA LYS A 54 6.94 34.32 -2.64
C LYS A 54 7.00 35.53 -3.54
N GLU A 55 7.83 36.49 -3.18
CA GLU A 55 8.10 37.66 -4.01
C GLU A 55 9.25 37.38 -4.97
N ARG A 56 9.43 38.27 -5.95
CA ARG A 56 10.51 38.16 -6.93
C ARG A 56 11.88 38.16 -6.26
N GLU A 57 12.01 38.92 -5.18
CA GLU A 57 13.24 39.12 -4.40
C GLU A 57 13.73 37.81 -3.77
N ASP A 58 12.83 36.90 -3.41
CA ASP A 58 13.15 35.58 -2.86
C ASP A 58 13.93 34.69 -3.84
N PHE A 59 13.91 35.01 -5.14
CA PHE A 59 14.59 34.25 -6.20
C PHE A 59 15.89 34.89 -6.67
N VAL A 60 16.20 36.11 -6.21
CA VAL A 60 17.43 36.82 -6.54
C VAL A 60 18.58 36.15 -5.80
N LYS A 61 19.47 35.44 -6.51
CA LYS A 61 20.75 34.97 -5.96
C LYS A 61 21.89 35.72 -6.62
N ARG A 62 22.95 35.97 -5.84
CA ARG A 62 24.15 36.68 -6.31
C ARG A 62 24.72 36.01 -7.57
N GLY A 63 24.83 36.77 -8.65
CA GLY A 63 25.42 36.31 -9.93
C GLY A 63 24.47 35.54 -10.86
N LEU A 64 23.16 35.57 -10.64
CA LEU A 64 22.19 35.06 -11.60
C LEU A 64 21.70 36.15 -12.55
N ASP A 65 21.50 35.77 -13.82
CA ASP A 65 20.91 36.65 -14.83
C ASP A 65 19.43 36.93 -14.52
N GLU A 66 18.97 38.14 -14.87
CA GLU A 66 17.61 38.62 -14.62
C GLU A 66 16.54 37.72 -15.26
N ASP A 67 16.84 37.16 -16.44
CA ASP A 67 15.95 36.25 -17.14
C ASP A 67 15.82 34.90 -16.43
N VAL A 68 16.89 34.42 -15.79
CA VAL A 68 16.85 33.21 -14.95
C VAL A 68 16.00 33.46 -13.70
N ILE A 69 16.14 34.62 -13.06
CA ILE A 69 15.31 35.00 -11.90
C ILE A 69 13.84 35.08 -12.31
N ASN A 70 13.55 35.72 -13.44
CA ASN A 70 12.19 35.81 -14.00
C ASN A 70 11.61 34.44 -14.35
N LEU A 71 12.42 33.54 -14.90
CA LEU A 71 12.01 32.17 -15.23
C LEU A 71 11.65 31.39 -13.95
N ARG A 72 12.49 31.44 -12.92
CA ARG A 72 12.24 30.80 -11.62
C ARG A 72 10.98 31.34 -10.95
N PHE A 73 10.82 32.65 -10.93
CA PHE A 73 9.66 33.31 -10.33
C PHE A 73 8.37 32.94 -11.06
N LYS A 74 8.34 33.01 -12.39
CA LYS A 74 7.18 32.57 -13.20
C LYS A 74 6.85 31.09 -12.97
N HIS A 75 7.88 30.23 -12.97
CA HIS A 75 7.69 28.81 -12.72
C HIS A 75 7.08 28.56 -11.33
N HIS A 76 7.57 29.25 -10.29
CA HIS A 76 7.01 29.17 -8.95
C HIS A 76 5.53 29.61 -8.93
N GLN A 77 5.17 30.72 -9.59
CA GLN A 77 3.78 31.18 -9.67
C GLN A 77 2.86 30.13 -10.31
N TYR A 78 3.27 29.51 -11.42
CA TYR A 78 2.47 28.47 -12.07
C TYR A 78 2.36 27.20 -11.20
N SER A 79 3.47 26.75 -10.61
CA SER A 79 3.50 25.60 -9.71
C SER A 79 2.63 25.82 -8.45
N LEU A 80 2.61 27.06 -7.95
CA LEU A 80 1.76 27.48 -6.84
C LEU A 80 0.27 27.46 -7.23
N ILE A 81 -0.09 28.00 -8.40
CA ILE A 81 -1.47 27.95 -8.92
C ILE A 81 -1.96 26.51 -9.00
N ASP A 82 -1.17 25.61 -9.59
CA ASP A 82 -1.52 24.20 -9.73
C ASP A 82 -1.71 23.53 -8.36
N THR A 83 -0.81 23.81 -7.42
CA THR A 83 -0.88 23.28 -6.06
C THR A 83 -2.14 23.78 -5.33
N LEU A 84 -2.43 25.08 -5.41
CA LEU A 84 -3.61 25.67 -4.78
C LEU A 84 -4.92 25.16 -5.40
N ASN A 85 -4.97 24.99 -6.73
CA ASN A 85 -6.15 24.44 -7.39
C ASN A 85 -6.45 23.01 -6.96
N ARG A 86 -5.42 22.17 -6.82
CA ARG A 86 -5.58 20.80 -6.28
C ARG A 86 -6.10 20.82 -4.85
N ILE A 87 -5.60 21.72 -4.01
CA ILE A 87 -6.09 21.88 -2.63
C ILE A 87 -7.55 22.33 -2.63
N LEU A 88 -7.93 23.31 -3.46
CA LEU A 88 -9.31 23.79 -3.57
C LEU A 88 -10.26 22.71 -4.09
N GLU A 89 -9.81 21.87 -5.03
CA GLU A 89 -10.57 20.72 -5.51
C GLU A 89 -10.79 19.68 -4.40
N GLU A 90 -9.73 19.29 -3.68
CA GLU A 90 -9.83 18.33 -2.58
C GLU A 90 -10.67 18.89 -1.42
N ARG A 91 -10.60 20.19 -1.17
CA ARG A 91 -11.49 20.89 -0.23
C ARG A 91 -12.96 20.77 -0.66
N ARG A 92 -13.28 20.99 -1.93
CA ARG A 92 -14.64 20.80 -2.48
C ARG A 92 -15.09 19.35 -2.31
N ARG A 93 -14.20 18.38 -2.59
CA ARG A 93 -14.46 16.96 -2.37
C ARG A 93 -14.80 16.66 -0.91
N ILE A 94 -14.02 17.18 0.03
CA ILE A 94 -14.27 17.02 1.49
C ILE A 94 -15.59 17.67 1.89
N SER A 95 -15.90 18.85 1.33
CA SER A 95 -17.17 19.55 1.59
C SER A 95 -18.36 18.70 1.15
N ASN A 96 -18.32 18.18 -0.08
CA ASN A 96 -19.37 17.32 -0.63
C ASN A 96 -19.52 16.01 0.17
N LEU A 97 -18.40 15.43 0.62
CA LEU A 97 -18.41 14.25 1.47
C LEU A 97 -19.06 14.50 2.83
N HIS A 98 -18.96 15.70 3.41
CA HIS A 98 -19.61 16.04 4.68
C HIS A 98 -21.10 16.40 4.53
N LEU A 99 -21.51 16.94 3.38
CA LEU A 99 -22.93 17.16 3.09
C LEU A 99 -23.68 15.82 2.92
N HIS A 100 -23.06 14.82 2.33
CA HIS A 100 -23.72 13.56 1.98
C HIS A 100 -24.32 12.79 3.19
N PRO A 101 -23.66 12.69 4.37
CA PRO A 101 -24.25 12.10 5.58
C PRO A 101 -25.41 12.91 6.16
N GLN A 102 -25.38 14.23 6.08
CA GLN A 102 -26.46 15.08 6.62
C GLN A 102 -27.69 14.98 5.73
N ILE A 103 -27.50 14.99 4.41
CA ILE A 103 -28.55 14.72 3.43
C ILE A 103 -29.09 13.31 3.63
N LYS A 104 -28.23 12.27 3.75
CA LYS A 104 -28.67 10.91 4.06
C LYS A 104 -29.47 10.83 5.38
N LYS A 105 -29.04 11.52 6.44
CA LYS A 105 -29.80 11.55 7.71
C LYS A 105 -31.16 12.24 7.58
N GLN A 106 -31.29 13.26 6.73
CA GLN A 106 -32.58 13.91 6.46
C GLN A 106 -33.49 13.01 5.60
N PHE A 107 -32.93 12.24 4.66
CA PHE A 107 -33.70 11.30 3.84
C PHE A 107 -34.04 9.98 4.55
N ILE A 108 -33.26 9.55 5.56
CA ILE A 108 -33.59 8.36 6.39
C ILE A 108 -34.87 8.57 7.23
N ASN A 109 -35.29 9.82 7.45
CA ASN A 109 -36.58 10.13 8.10
C ASN A 109 -37.78 10.16 7.13
N PHE A 110 -37.62 9.78 5.86
CA PHE A 110 -38.72 9.50 4.94
C PHE A 110 -38.79 7.99 4.65
N PRO A 111 -39.57 7.21 5.43
CA PRO A 111 -39.68 5.75 5.27
C PRO A 111 -40.23 5.30 3.92
N LEU A 112 -40.82 6.21 3.13
CA LEU A 112 -41.55 5.90 1.90
C LEU A 112 -40.67 5.85 0.63
N LEU A 113 -39.42 6.31 0.67
CA LEU A 113 -38.57 6.37 -0.53
C LEU A 113 -37.51 5.26 -0.63
N ILE A 114 -37.22 4.54 0.45
CA ILE A 114 -36.22 3.46 0.46
C ILE A 114 -36.69 2.24 -0.37
N ASN A 115 -38.01 2.04 -0.51
CA ASN A 115 -38.54 0.97 -1.35
C ASN A 115 -38.47 1.29 -2.85
N VAL A 116 -38.56 2.57 -3.25
CA VAL A 116 -38.54 2.96 -4.67
C VAL A 116 -37.14 2.83 -5.27
N GLU A 117 -36.08 3.12 -4.50
CA GLU A 117 -34.71 3.09 -5.01
C GLU A 117 -34.17 1.65 -5.21
N MET A 118 -34.64 0.68 -4.41
CA MET A 118 -34.35 -0.74 -4.63
C MET A 118 -35.15 -1.36 -5.79
N GLU A 119 -36.30 -0.77 -6.13
CA GLU A 119 -37.17 -1.26 -7.22
C GLU A 119 -36.67 -0.75 -8.59
N ILE A 120 -36.18 0.49 -8.67
CA ILE A 120 -35.57 1.06 -9.89
C ILE A 120 -34.27 0.32 -10.27
N GLN A 121 -33.42 -0.05 -9.31
CA GLN A 121 -32.21 -0.84 -9.59
C GLN A 121 -32.50 -2.29 -9.98
N ARG A 122 -33.69 -2.83 -9.64
CA ARG A 122 -34.13 -4.17 -10.06
C ARG A 122 -34.78 -4.16 -11.44
N GLU A 123 -35.40 -3.05 -11.87
CA GLU A 123 -35.94 -2.93 -13.22
C GLU A 123 -34.87 -2.63 -14.28
N GLU A 124 -33.83 -1.84 -13.98
CA GLU A 124 -32.75 -1.57 -14.95
C GLU A 124 -31.93 -2.83 -15.32
N ILE A 125 -31.84 -3.81 -14.42
CA ILE A 125 -31.17 -5.10 -14.70
C ILE A 125 -32.07 -6.04 -15.51
N ARG A 126 -33.39 -5.82 -15.55
CA ARG A 126 -34.34 -6.68 -16.30
C ARG A 126 -34.63 -6.20 -17.73
N LEU A 127 -34.42 -4.92 -18.05
CA LEU A 127 -34.78 -4.36 -19.36
C LEU A 127 -33.59 -4.22 -20.34
N GLY A 128 -32.36 -4.52 -19.93
CA GLY A 128 -31.15 -4.32 -20.75
C GLY A 128 -30.92 -5.30 -21.92
N ASN A 129 -31.78 -6.30 -22.15
CA ASN A 129 -31.45 -7.39 -23.09
C ASN A 129 -32.40 -7.62 -24.27
N ASN A 130 -33.43 -6.79 -24.51
CA ASN A 130 -34.28 -6.98 -25.69
C ASN A 130 -34.83 -5.65 -26.23
N THR A 131 -34.07 -5.01 -27.13
CA THR A 131 -34.67 -4.18 -28.19
C THR A 131 -33.95 -4.45 -29.50
N SER A 132 -34.44 -5.46 -30.21
CA SER A 132 -34.43 -5.52 -31.66
C SER A 132 -35.08 -4.25 -32.22
N SER A 133 -34.38 -3.55 -33.12
CA SER A 133 -34.92 -2.42 -33.87
C SER A 133 -35.27 -2.88 -35.29
N PRO A 134 -36.56 -2.87 -35.68
CA PRO A 134 -36.95 -2.97 -37.07
C PRO A 134 -37.38 -1.59 -37.62
N ASN A 135 -36.97 -1.36 -38.86
CA ASN A 135 -37.55 -0.45 -39.86
C ASN A 135 -37.42 1.09 -39.66
N GLY A 136 -36.50 1.66 -40.44
CA GLY A 136 -36.89 2.28 -41.70
C GLY A 136 -37.14 3.79 -41.71
N LEU A 137 -36.14 4.54 -42.19
CA LEU A 137 -36.41 5.78 -42.95
C LEU A 137 -35.29 6.06 -43.95
N LYS A 138 -35.66 5.90 -45.22
CA LYS A 138 -34.89 6.20 -46.42
C LYS A 138 -34.59 7.70 -46.48
N LYS A 139 -33.32 8.08 -46.62
CA LYS A 139 -32.94 9.28 -47.38
C LYS A 139 -31.79 8.93 -48.33
N LYS A 140 -32.13 8.97 -49.62
CA LYS A 140 -31.21 8.94 -50.76
C LYS A 140 -30.32 10.17 -50.70
N ALA A 141 -29.01 9.98 -50.70
CA ALA A 141 -28.06 10.97 -51.18
C ALA A 141 -27.04 10.24 -52.03
N THR A 142 -27.22 10.39 -53.34
CA THR A 142 -26.32 9.99 -54.41
C THR A 142 -25.02 10.79 -54.26
N PHE A 143 -23.89 10.11 -54.07
CA PHE A 143 -22.61 10.71 -54.41
C PHE A 143 -21.71 9.66 -55.06
N ILE A 144 -21.40 9.92 -56.32
CA ILE A 144 -20.60 9.12 -57.23
C ILE A 144 -19.13 9.31 -56.84
N SER A 145 -18.44 8.21 -56.55
CA SER A 145 -16.97 8.18 -56.41
C SER A 145 -16.39 7.51 -57.66
N PRO A 146 -15.55 8.19 -58.46
CA PRO A 146 -14.85 7.54 -59.56
C PRO A 146 -13.61 6.80 -59.03
N GLN A 147 -13.58 5.49 -59.26
CA GLN A 147 -12.37 4.68 -59.22
C GLN A 147 -11.41 5.13 -60.32
N THR A 148 -10.29 5.75 -59.96
CA THR A 148 -9.10 5.82 -60.81
C THR A 148 -8.09 4.78 -60.36
N GLN A 149 -7.97 3.72 -61.17
CA GLN A 149 -6.87 2.76 -61.11
C GLN A 149 -5.59 3.47 -61.62
N ILE A 150 -4.58 3.60 -60.77
CA ILE A 150 -3.24 3.99 -61.18
C ILE A 150 -2.32 2.77 -61.08
N LYS A 151 -1.81 2.35 -62.24
CA LYS A 151 -0.81 1.29 -62.43
C LYS A 151 0.51 1.65 -61.73
N PRO A 152 1.25 0.70 -61.16
CA PRO A 152 2.60 0.94 -60.69
C PRO A 152 3.59 0.88 -61.87
N THR A 153 4.21 2.01 -62.20
CA THR A 153 5.34 2.09 -63.12
C THR A 153 6.62 1.67 -62.39
N LYS A 154 7.21 0.54 -62.81
CA LYS A 154 8.56 0.13 -62.42
C LYS A 154 9.56 1.10 -63.06
N MET A 155 10.32 1.83 -62.25
CA MET A 155 11.51 2.54 -62.69
C MET A 155 12.73 1.87 -62.07
N SER A 156 13.46 1.18 -62.93
CA SER A 156 14.82 0.69 -62.73
C SER A 156 15.76 1.89 -62.56
N VAL A 157 16.56 1.92 -61.50
CA VAL A 157 17.73 2.80 -61.40
C VAL A 157 18.91 1.94 -60.98
N ASP A 158 19.93 1.97 -61.84
CA ASP A 158 21.18 1.24 -61.77
C ASP A 158 22.01 1.62 -60.53
N GLU A 159 22.43 0.60 -59.78
CA GLU A 159 23.54 0.67 -58.82
C GLU A 159 24.86 0.43 -59.55
N LYS A 160 25.67 1.47 -59.79
CA LYS A 160 27.13 1.32 -59.90
C LYS A 160 27.88 2.54 -59.33
N ALA A 161 28.64 2.22 -58.28
CA ALA A 161 29.96 2.74 -57.89
C ALA A 161 30.18 4.26 -57.77
N ILE A 162 30.50 4.72 -56.55
CA ILE A 162 31.77 5.41 -56.25
C ILE A 162 32.16 5.15 -54.79
N ASN A 163 33.43 4.80 -54.64
CA ASN A 163 34.14 4.44 -53.42
C ASN A 163 34.49 5.63 -52.51
N SER A 164 34.84 5.24 -51.28
CA SER A 164 35.90 5.78 -50.41
C SER A 164 35.66 7.08 -49.64
N LEU A 165 35.47 6.93 -48.32
CA LEU A 165 36.28 7.63 -47.32
C LEU A 165 36.20 6.86 -45.99
N GLN A 166 37.29 6.14 -45.71
CA GLN A 166 37.57 5.45 -44.45
C GLN A 166 37.78 6.48 -43.33
N ILE A 167 37.13 6.28 -42.18
CA ILE A 167 37.53 6.86 -40.89
C ILE A 167 38.02 5.69 -40.01
N PRO A 168 39.25 5.74 -39.47
CA PRO A 168 39.84 4.60 -38.79
C PRO A 168 39.33 4.43 -37.35
N ASN A 169 39.33 3.17 -36.94
CA ASN A 169 39.10 2.67 -35.59
C ASN A 169 39.96 3.37 -34.53
N LEU A 170 39.32 3.77 -33.42
CA LEU A 170 39.97 4.02 -32.13
C LEU A 170 39.40 3.02 -31.12
N LYS A 171 40.03 1.84 -31.07
CA LYS A 171 40.03 0.95 -29.89
C LYS A 171 41.40 1.11 -29.25
N GLU A 172 41.45 1.55 -27.99
CA GLU A 172 42.23 0.90 -26.93
C GLU A 172 42.13 1.65 -25.59
N LYS A 173 41.92 0.84 -24.54
CA LYS A 173 42.50 0.90 -23.19
C LYS A 173 42.26 2.10 -22.27
N LEU A 174 41.33 1.90 -21.34
CA LEU A 174 41.55 2.00 -19.88
C LEU A 174 40.54 1.03 -19.23
N GLY A 175 40.86 0.06 -18.38
CA GLY A 175 41.98 -0.05 -17.47
C GLY A 175 41.54 0.15 -16.02
N GLY A 176 40.70 -0.75 -15.48
CA GLY A 176 40.80 -1.27 -14.11
C GLY A 176 40.34 -0.48 -12.87
N ILE A 177 39.68 -1.25 -11.97
CA ILE A 177 39.78 -1.30 -10.49
C ILE A 177 38.62 -0.68 -9.65
N THR A 178 38.14 -1.54 -8.73
CA THR A 178 37.22 -1.41 -7.56
C THR A 178 35.73 -1.60 -7.88
N SER A 179 35.02 -2.68 -7.49
CA SER A 179 34.92 -3.45 -6.22
C SER A 179 34.46 -2.62 -5.02
N MET A 180 33.16 -2.62 -4.71
CA MET A 180 32.57 -3.28 -3.53
C MET A 180 31.08 -2.92 -3.33
N ASN A 181 30.29 -3.94 -2.99
CA ASN A 181 29.14 -3.98 -2.08
C ASN A 181 27.90 -3.08 -2.31
N ASN A 182 26.77 -3.69 -2.68
CA ASN A 182 25.79 -4.08 -1.67
C ASN A 182 24.71 -5.04 -2.19
N SER A 183 24.33 -5.93 -1.27
CA SER A 183 23.56 -7.15 -1.38
C SER A 183 22.07 -6.93 -1.66
N ILE A 184 21.55 -7.79 -2.53
CA ILE A 184 20.12 -8.04 -2.77
C ILE A 184 19.68 -9.15 -1.81
N ILE A 185 18.67 -8.87 -0.98
CA ILE A 185 17.96 -9.89 -0.19
C ILE A 185 16.75 -10.34 -1.01
N ASN A 186 16.84 -11.56 -1.54
CA ASN A 186 15.68 -12.35 -1.99
C ASN A 186 15.76 -13.69 -1.27
N ALA A 187 14.84 -13.93 -0.33
CA ALA A 187 14.67 -15.22 0.31
C ALA A 187 13.60 -16.01 -0.45
N SER A 188 14.03 -17.08 -1.13
CA SER A 188 13.16 -18.20 -1.51
C SER A 188 13.49 -19.36 -0.56
N THR A 189 12.46 -20.06 -0.10
CA THR A 189 12.64 -21.29 0.68
C THR A 189 11.59 -22.28 0.19
N GLN A 190 12.05 -23.30 -0.52
CA GLN A 190 11.29 -24.53 -0.79
C GLN A 190 12.17 -25.75 -0.48
N PHE A 191 11.62 -26.61 0.35
CA PHE A 191 11.66 -28.08 0.37
C PHE A 191 12.93 -28.83 -0.08
N GLY A 192 13.50 -29.57 0.88
CA GLY A 192 13.38 -31.03 0.88
C GLY A 192 14.64 -31.84 0.55
N SER A 193 15.16 -32.57 1.55
CA SER A 193 15.43 -34.03 1.47
C SER A 193 15.97 -34.61 2.80
N MET A 194 15.37 -35.74 3.18
CA MET A 194 15.85 -36.82 4.06
C MET A 194 17.15 -37.48 3.48
N PRO A 195 17.89 -38.42 4.13
CA PRO A 195 17.43 -39.39 5.15
C PRO A 195 18.45 -39.87 6.25
N GLN A 196 17.97 -40.79 7.12
CA GLN A 196 18.65 -41.92 7.82
C GLN A 196 19.74 -41.61 8.88
N SER A 197 19.62 -41.97 10.17
CA SER A 197 19.63 -43.29 10.88
C SER A 197 20.88 -43.34 11.80
N THR A 198 20.77 -43.48 13.12
CA THR A 198 20.86 -44.72 13.93
C THR A 198 20.78 -44.29 15.41
N LEU A 199 20.10 -44.90 16.40
CA LEU A 199 19.94 -46.28 16.91
C LEU A 199 20.62 -46.43 18.29
N ASN A 200 19.83 -46.54 19.36
CA ASN A 200 19.99 -47.37 20.60
C ASN A 200 18.88 -46.97 21.61
N LYS A 201 17.81 -47.77 21.84
CA LYS A 201 17.66 -48.99 22.69
C LYS A 201 17.87 -48.66 24.18
N THR A 202 16.89 -48.80 25.09
CA THR A 202 16.24 -50.05 25.60
C THR A 202 14.87 -49.71 26.27
N SER A 203 13.72 -50.34 25.95
CA SER A 203 13.14 -51.65 26.38
C SER A 203 12.49 -51.68 27.80
N PRO A 204 11.53 -52.58 28.15
CA PRO A 204 10.10 -52.25 28.23
C PRO A 204 9.33 -52.88 29.43
N GLY A 205 8.04 -52.55 29.57
CA GLY A 205 6.98 -53.55 29.84
C GLY A 205 6.31 -53.65 31.22
N PHE A 206 4.99 -53.89 31.14
CA PHE A 206 4.14 -54.77 31.97
C PHE A 206 3.25 -54.21 33.12
N PHE A 207 1.94 -54.29 32.80
CA PHE A 207 0.77 -54.74 33.58
C PHE A 207 0.05 -53.89 34.64
N MET A 208 -1.29 -53.92 34.46
CA MET A 208 -2.37 -53.55 35.36
C MET A 208 -2.35 -54.31 36.69
N THR A 209 -2.77 -53.64 37.77
CA THR A 209 -3.95 -53.93 38.63
C THR A 209 -3.70 -53.46 40.07
N GLY A 210 -4.76 -53.10 40.78
CA GLY A 210 -4.82 -53.30 42.23
C GLY A 210 -5.03 -52.05 43.06
N MET A 211 -6.24 -51.98 43.62
CA MET A 211 -6.73 -51.05 44.64
C MET A 211 -5.91 -51.00 45.96
N PRO A 212 -6.22 -50.03 46.84
CA PRO A 212 -5.39 -49.53 47.94
C PRO A 212 -5.75 -50.18 49.30
N MET A 213 -5.04 -49.80 50.36
CA MET A 213 -5.58 -49.35 51.67
C MET A 213 -4.45 -49.05 52.68
N GLU A 214 -4.62 -47.89 53.33
CA GLU A 214 -4.41 -47.57 54.75
C GLU A 214 -3.05 -47.75 55.47
N ASP A 215 -2.58 -46.58 55.93
CA ASP A 215 -2.23 -46.18 57.30
C ASP A 215 -1.06 -46.78 58.10
N SER A 216 -0.45 -45.81 58.81
CA SER A 216 0.32 -45.86 60.05
C SER A 216 1.83 -46.15 59.95
N PHE A 217 2.64 -45.20 60.44
CA PHE A 217 3.44 -45.42 61.65
C PHE A 217 4.07 -44.10 62.15
N GLU A 218 3.76 -43.76 63.40
CA GLU A 218 4.46 -42.82 64.27
C GLU A 218 5.53 -43.59 65.07
N PHE A 219 6.71 -43.00 65.27
CA PHE A 219 7.60 -43.36 66.40
C PHE A 219 8.65 -42.27 66.66
N GLU A 220 8.60 -41.65 67.84
CA GLU A 220 9.76 -41.01 68.52
C GLU A 220 9.38 -40.80 70.00
N VAL A 221 9.89 -41.49 71.04
CA VAL A 221 11.24 -41.59 71.66
C VAL A 221 11.31 -40.90 73.05
N VAL A 222 11.39 -41.74 74.10
CA VAL A 222 12.42 -41.78 75.18
C VAL A 222 12.32 -40.95 76.50
N ARG A 223 12.72 -41.65 77.60
CA ARG A 223 13.26 -41.22 78.95
C ARG A 223 12.26 -40.73 80.02
N GLN A 224 12.37 -40.96 81.35
CA GLN A 224 13.40 -41.53 82.24
C GLN A 224 12.85 -41.79 83.69
N GLN A 225 13.46 -42.74 84.38
CA GLN A 225 13.50 -43.19 85.80
C GLN A 225 13.21 -42.17 86.95
N LYS A 226 12.40 -42.52 87.98
CA LYS A 226 12.68 -43.12 89.33
C LYS A 226 13.52 -42.31 90.36
N GLY A 227 12.86 -41.86 91.45
CA GLY A 227 13.13 -42.33 92.83
C GLY A 227 13.93 -41.47 93.84
N GLN A 228 13.34 -41.19 95.01
CA GLN A 228 13.98 -41.10 96.35
C GLN A 228 12.90 -41.54 97.39
N LYS A 229 12.89 -42.74 97.98
CA LYS A 229 13.73 -43.36 99.04
C LYS A 229 13.86 -42.58 100.35
N ARG A 230 13.08 -43.01 101.34
CA ARG A 230 13.34 -43.24 102.79
C ARG A 230 11.96 -43.37 103.43
N THR A 231 11.57 -44.42 104.14
CA THR A 231 12.24 -45.10 105.24
C THR A 231 11.66 -46.52 105.38
N GLN A 232 12.56 -47.44 105.72
CA GLN A 232 12.28 -48.85 106.01
C GLN A 232 11.46 -48.97 107.30
N GLN A 233 10.77 -50.12 107.45
CA GLN A 233 10.07 -50.64 108.63
C GLN A 233 8.52 -50.63 108.67
N SER A 234 7.81 -50.87 107.55
CA SER A 234 6.41 -51.38 107.63
C SER A 234 5.97 -52.31 106.48
N VAL A 235 6.92 -52.94 105.78
CA VAL A 235 6.66 -53.69 104.53
C VAL A 235 6.38 -55.20 104.76
N LEU A 236 6.55 -55.74 105.97
CA LEU A 236 6.35 -57.18 106.19
C LEU A 236 4.96 -57.60 106.69
N LEU A 237 4.05 -56.66 106.97
CA LEU A 237 2.67 -57.00 107.35
C LEU A 237 1.64 -56.75 106.23
N LYS A 238 1.95 -55.88 105.27
CA LYS A 238 1.06 -55.58 104.13
C LYS A 238 1.18 -56.57 102.97
N VAL A 239 2.30 -57.28 102.84
CA VAL A 239 2.51 -58.28 101.77
C VAL A 239 1.74 -59.59 102.05
N LYS A 240 1.41 -59.90 103.30
CA LYS A 240 0.68 -61.13 103.66
C LYS A 240 -0.83 -61.01 103.40
N ASP A 241 -1.43 -59.87 103.75
CA ASP A 241 -2.85 -59.58 103.45
C ASP A 241 -3.10 -59.40 101.95
N GLU A 242 -2.10 -58.92 101.20
CA GLU A 242 -2.21 -58.72 99.75
C GLU A 242 -2.11 -60.03 98.97
N TYR A 243 -1.34 -61.01 99.48
CA TYR A 243 -1.27 -62.36 98.91
C TYR A 243 -2.58 -63.14 99.08
N GLU A 244 -3.19 -63.09 100.28
CA GLU A 244 -4.49 -63.74 100.53
C GLU A 244 -5.65 -63.10 99.75
N ARG A 245 -5.58 -61.78 99.48
CA ARG A 245 -6.56 -61.08 98.65
C ARG A 245 -6.44 -61.47 97.17
N VAL A 246 -5.22 -61.63 96.67
CA VAL A 246 -4.95 -62.06 95.29
C VAL A 246 -5.39 -63.50 95.06
N GLU A 247 -5.22 -64.39 96.04
CA GLU A 247 -5.64 -65.79 95.92
C GLU A 247 -7.17 -65.95 95.92
N LYS A 248 -7.89 -65.18 96.76
CA LYS A 248 -9.36 -65.13 96.74
C LYS A 248 -9.91 -64.52 95.44
N LEU A 249 -9.26 -63.51 94.88
CA LEU A 249 -9.64 -62.92 93.58
C LEU A 249 -9.40 -63.89 92.41
N LYS A 250 -8.35 -64.71 92.47
CA LYS A 250 -8.08 -65.75 91.48
C LYS A 250 -9.16 -66.84 91.48
N GLN A 251 -9.59 -67.30 92.66
CA GLN A 251 -10.67 -68.27 92.79
C GLN A 251 -12.04 -67.71 92.35
N LEU A 252 -12.30 -66.41 92.52
CA LEU A 252 -13.49 -65.73 91.99
C LEU A 252 -13.43 -65.57 90.46
N GLY A 253 -12.25 -65.29 89.90
CA GLY A 253 -12.04 -65.23 88.45
C GLY A 253 -12.27 -66.58 87.74
N ASP A 254 -11.84 -67.69 88.34
CA ASP A 254 -12.06 -69.03 87.80
C ASP A 254 -13.53 -69.49 87.88
N LYS A 255 -14.31 -68.94 88.85
CA LYS A 255 -15.76 -69.15 88.93
C LYS A 255 -16.53 -68.27 87.93
N LEU A 256 -16.10 -67.03 87.73
CA LEU A 256 -16.70 -66.10 86.76
C LEU A 256 -16.52 -66.61 85.33
N THR A 257 -15.32 -67.08 84.98
CA THR A 257 -15.03 -67.61 83.63
C THR A 257 -15.78 -68.91 83.35
N LYS A 258 -16.02 -69.77 84.36
CA LYS A 258 -16.91 -70.94 84.21
C LYS A 258 -18.38 -70.55 84.03
N ALA A 259 -18.86 -69.54 84.76
CA ALA A 259 -20.22 -69.02 84.62
C ALA A 259 -20.45 -68.35 83.25
N GLU A 260 -19.48 -67.58 82.74
CA GLU A 260 -19.54 -66.97 81.40
C GLU A 260 -19.51 -68.01 80.28
N LYS A 261 -18.76 -69.11 80.46
CA LYS A 261 -18.77 -70.24 79.51
C LYS A 261 -20.13 -70.93 79.49
N GLN A 262 -20.72 -71.19 80.65
CA GLN A 262 -22.06 -71.75 80.77
C GLN A 262 -23.14 -70.80 80.20
N PHE A 263 -23.00 -69.49 80.39
CA PHE A 263 -23.90 -68.50 79.80
C PHE A 263 -23.78 -68.42 78.27
N LYS A 264 -22.57 -68.50 77.71
CA LYS A 264 -22.33 -68.56 76.25
C LYS A 264 -22.86 -69.84 75.61
N ASP A 265 -22.77 -70.97 76.30
CA ASP A 265 -23.31 -72.23 75.81
C ASP A 265 -24.85 -72.26 75.90
N LEU A 266 -25.45 -71.63 76.93
CA LEU A 266 -26.91 -71.43 77.04
C LEU A 266 -27.47 -70.41 76.03
N THR A 267 -26.74 -69.35 75.68
CA THR A 267 -27.16 -68.39 74.63
C THR A 267 -27.03 -68.99 73.22
N LYS A 268 -26.06 -69.88 72.99
CA LYS A 268 -25.98 -70.65 71.74
C LYS A 268 -27.08 -71.71 71.62
N GLN A 269 -27.49 -72.34 72.73
CA GLN A 269 -28.59 -73.31 72.71
C GLN A 269 -29.99 -72.67 72.61
N LYS A 270 -30.22 -71.45 73.12
CA LYS A 270 -31.53 -70.77 73.03
C LYS A 270 -31.83 -70.09 71.69
N HIS A 271 -30.84 -69.85 70.82
CA HIS A 271 -31.07 -69.30 69.48
C HIS A 271 -31.26 -70.34 68.36
N ILE A 272 -31.25 -71.64 68.67
CA ILE A 272 -31.41 -72.72 67.68
C ILE A 272 -32.79 -73.40 67.76
N THR A 273 -33.61 -73.13 68.78
CA THR A 273 -34.90 -73.83 68.95
C THR A 273 -36.07 -72.90 69.27
N HIS A 274 -36.36 -71.96 68.35
CA HIS A 274 -37.72 -71.66 67.88
C HIS A 274 -37.66 -70.51 66.86
N SER A 275 -38.30 -70.69 65.69
CA SER A 275 -38.42 -69.71 64.59
C SER A 275 -37.39 -69.79 63.44
N LEU A 276 -37.07 -71.01 62.99
CA LEU A 276 -36.16 -71.22 61.85
C LEU A 276 -36.81 -71.85 60.60
N ASN A 277 -38.14 -71.78 60.45
CA ASN A 277 -38.83 -72.28 59.26
C ASN A 277 -39.72 -71.26 58.51
N THR A 278 -39.85 -70.02 58.97
CA THR A 278 -40.62 -68.95 58.28
C THR A 278 -39.79 -67.72 57.89
N SER A 279 -38.58 -67.56 58.44
CA SER A 279 -37.68 -66.43 58.16
C SER A 279 -36.83 -66.62 56.90
N LYS A 280 -36.24 -67.82 56.68
CA LYS A 280 -35.41 -68.11 55.50
C LYS A 280 -36.15 -67.91 54.17
N LYS A 281 -37.44 -68.25 54.10
CA LYS A 281 -38.27 -68.02 52.89
C LYS A 281 -38.59 -66.54 52.65
N ARG A 282 -38.66 -65.70 53.69
CA ARG A 282 -38.84 -64.25 53.54
C ARG A 282 -37.54 -63.59 53.09
N ASP A 283 -36.41 -63.97 53.67
CA ASP A 283 -35.11 -63.42 53.31
C ASP A 283 -34.66 -63.82 51.91
N GLU A 284 -34.94 -65.06 51.47
CA GLU A 284 -34.75 -65.48 50.08
C GLU A 284 -35.63 -64.66 49.12
N LYS A 285 -36.88 -64.38 49.50
CA LYS A 285 -37.80 -63.56 48.68
C LYS A 285 -37.35 -62.09 48.61
N ILE A 286 -36.83 -61.53 49.70
CA ILE A 286 -36.26 -60.18 49.75
C ILE A 286 -34.98 -60.09 48.90
N GLN A 287 -34.11 -61.10 48.96
CA GLN A 287 -32.92 -61.16 48.10
C GLN A 287 -33.29 -61.29 46.62
N LEU A 288 -34.34 -62.06 46.29
CA LEU A 288 -34.84 -62.17 44.93
C LEU A 288 -35.38 -60.83 44.41
N ILE A 289 -36.19 -60.14 45.22
CA ILE A 289 -36.72 -58.81 44.88
C ILE A 289 -35.59 -57.79 44.72
N LYS A 290 -34.55 -57.85 45.57
CA LYS A 290 -33.40 -56.94 45.50
C LYS A 290 -32.57 -57.19 44.24
N LYS A 291 -32.31 -58.45 43.88
CA LYS A 291 -31.66 -58.83 42.62
C LYS A 291 -32.49 -58.41 41.41
N GLU A 292 -33.81 -58.53 41.47
CA GLU A 292 -34.71 -58.11 40.40
C GLU A 292 -34.73 -56.58 40.24
N MET A 293 -34.74 -55.83 41.36
CA MET A 293 -34.62 -54.36 41.37
C MET A 293 -33.27 -53.89 40.82
N GLU A 294 -32.16 -54.51 41.21
CA GLU A 294 -30.83 -54.21 40.67
C GLU A 294 -30.73 -54.54 39.18
N PHE A 295 -31.32 -55.65 38.73
CA PHE A 295 -31.38 -56.01 37.32
C PHE A 295 -32.21 -55.01 36.51
N LYS A 296 -33.36 -54.58 37.03
CA LYS A 296 -34.20 -53.53 36.41
C LYS A 296 -33.48 -52.17 36.38
N ALA A 297 -32.76 -51.81 37.45
CA ALA A 297 -31.96 -50.59 37.50
C ALA A 297 -30.81 -50.64 36.48
N LYS A 298 -30.09 -51.76 36.36
CA LYS A 298 -29.05 -51.96 35.34
C LYS A 298 -29.60 -51.84 33.93
N GLN A 299 -30.72 -52.51 33.62
CA GLN A 299 -31.37 -52.37 32.31
C GLN A 299 -31.81 -50.93 32.03
N PHE A 300 -32.30 -50.20 33.04
CA PHE A 300 -32.67 -48.80 32.87
C PHE A 300 -31.44 -47.94 32.55
N THR A 301 -30.34 -48.10 33.29
CA THR A 301 -29.09 -47.38 33.02
C THR A 301 -28.47 -47.74 31.67
N GLU A 302 -28.55 -48.99 31.23
CA GLU A 302 -28.07 -49.40 29.89
C GLU A 302 -28.93 -48.79 28.78
N ARG A 303 -30.25 -48.74 28.95
CA ARG A 303 -31.16 -48.07 28.00
C ARG A 303 -30.91 -46.57 27.94
N GLU A 304 -30.65 -45.94 29.08
CA GLU A 304 -30.40 -44.50 29.16
C GLU A 304 -29.02 -44.13 28.60
N ASN A 305 -27.98 -44.91 28.91
CA ASN A 305 -26.67 -44.80 28.26
C ASN A 305 -26.75 -45.03 26.75
N GLY A 306 -27.55 -45.99 26.31
CA GLY A 306 -27.82 -46.23 24.89
C GLY A 306 -28.53 -45.06 24.19
N ARG A 307 -29.40 -44.33 24.90
CA ARG A 307 -30.01 -43.09 24.39
C ARG A 307 -28.99 -41.95 24.31
N LEU A 308 -28.21 -41.73 25.36
CA LEU A 308 -27.18 -40.69 25.40
C LEU A 308 -26.11 -40.89 24.33
N MET A 309 -25.67 -42.12 24.09
CA MET A 309 -24.70 -42.42 23.02
C MET A 309 -25.28 -42.14 21.62
N LYS A 310 -26.57 -42.43 21.39
CA LYS A 310 -27.24 -42.09 20.13
C LYS A 310 -27.36 -40.57 19.96
N GLU A 311 -27.69 -39.85 21.03
CA GLU A 311 -27.79 -38.39 21.01
C GLU A 311 -26.43 -37.73 20.78
N GLN A 312 -25.35 -38.23 21.41
CA GLN A 312 -23.98 -37.78 21.14
C GLN A 312 -23.57 -38.03 19.69
N ALA A 313 -23.83 -39.23 19.15
CA ALA A 313 -23.53 -39.55 17.77
C ALA A 313 -24.32 -38.66 16.77
N GLU A 314 -25.57 -38.31 17.09
CA GLU A 314 -26.36 -37.39 16.26
C GLU A 314 -25.83 -35.94 16.34
N LEU A 315 -25.40 -35.49 17.51
CA LEU A 315 -24.77 -34.18 17.69
C LEU A 315 -23.43 -34.08 16.96
N GLU A 316 -22.59 -35.11 17.03
CA GLU A 316 -21.34 -35.19 16.27
C GLU A 316 -21.60 -35.15 14.75
N LYS A 317 -22.61 -35.88 14.29
CA LYS A 317 -23.04 -35.84 12.89
C LYS A 317 -23.48 -34.43 12.47
N ARG A 318 -24.29 -33.75 13.29
CA ARG A 318 -24.72 -32.36 13.01
C ARG A 318 -23.57 -31.37 13.03
N LEU A 319 -22.61 -31.53 13.95
CA LEU A 319 -21.41 -30.70 13.99
C LEU A 319 -20.59 -30.86 12.71
N LYS A 320 -20.38 -32.11 12.27
CA LYS A 320 -19.66 -32.40 11.03
C LYS A 320 -20.37 -31.81 9.80
N GLU A 321 -21.69 -31.95 9.71
CA GLU A 321 -22.49 -31.33 8.64
C GLU A 321 -22.40 -29.79 8.64
N LEU A 322 -22.32 -29.16 9.81
CA LEU A 322 -22.14 -27.71 9.93
C LEU A 322 -20.72 -27.27 9.51
N GLU A 323 -19.70 -28.05 9.85
CA GLU A 323 -18.32 -27.80 9.41
C GLU A 323 -18.19 -27.93 7.90
N ASP A 324 -18.77 -28.96 7.30
CA ASP A 324 -18.78 -29.17 5.84
C ASP A 324 -19.51 -28.04 5.12
N ARG A 325 -20.65 -27.56 5.66
CA ARG A 325 -21.35 -26.38 5.12
C ARG A 325 -20.51 -25.12 5.19
N LYS A 326 -19.86 -24.85 6.32
CA LYS A 326 -18.95 -23.69 6.47
C LYS A 326 -17.79 -23.76 5.49
N TYR A 327 -17.21 -24.94 5.31
CA TYR A 327 -16.12 -25.16 4.36
C TYR A 327 -16.57 -24.92 2.91
N HIS A 328 -17.75 -25.42 2.52
CA HIS A 328 -18.32 -25.16 1.20
C HIS A 328 -18.65 -23.68 0.98
N GLU A 329 -19.22 -23.01 1.98
CA GLU A 329 -19.52 -21.58 1.89
C GLU A 329 -18.23 -20.75 1.75
N GLN A 330 -17.20 -21.07 2.52
CA GLN A 330 -15.88 -20.44 2.41
C GLN A 330 -15.29 -20.64 1.00
N ARG A 331 -15.33 -21.87 0.49
CA ARG A 331 -14.83 -22.19 -0.86
C ARG A 331 -15.58 -21.44 -1.96
N GLN A 332 -16.89 -21.24 -1.82
CA GLN A 332 -17.66 -20.42 -2.75
C GLN A 332 -17.29 -18.94 -2.68
N ARG A 333 -17.09 -18.40 -1.47
CA ARG A 333 -16.61 -17.01 -1.31
C ARG A 333 -15.24 -16.83 -1.93
N GLU A 334 -14.31 -17.75 -1.71
CA GLU A 334 -12.98 -17.74 -2.32
C GLU A 334 -13.05 -17.79 -3.85
N LEU A 335 -13.94 -18.61 -4.42
CA LEU A 335 -14.16 -18.68 -5.87
C LEU A 335 -14.73 -17.35 -6.41
N GLN A 336 -15.69 -16.73 -5.72
CA GLN A 336 -16.23 -15.42 -6.09
C GLN A 336 -15.16 -14.32 -6.02
N TYR A 337 -14.32 -14.31 -4.99
CA TYR A 337 -13.20 -13.37 -4.88
C TYR A 337 -12.18 -13.57 -6.00
N LYS A 338 -11.88 -14.83 -6.34
CA LYS A 338 -11.01 -15.16 -7.47
C LYS A 338 -11.58 -14.64 -8.78
N GLN A 339 -12.87 -14.90 -9.06
CA GLN A 339 -13.54 -14.40 -10.26
C GLN A 339 -13.55 -12.87 -10.33
N LYS A 340 -13.85 -12.17 -9.23
CA LYS A 340 -13.79 -10.70 -9.17
C LYS A 340 -12.38 -10.17 -9.40
N ARG A 341 -11.36 -10.83 -8.84
CA ARG A 341 -9.95 -10.48 -9.06
C ARG A 341 -9.56 -10.65 -10.53
N ASP A 342 -9.96 -11.76 -11.15
CA ASP A 342 -9.67 -12.04 -12.56
C ASP A 342 -10.39 -11.04 -13.48
N GLN A 343 -11.62 -10.65 -13.16
CA GLN A 343 -12.35 -9.58 -13.86
C GLN A 343 -11.66 -8.23 -13.75
N LEU A 344 -11.24 -7.83 -12.54
CA LEU A 344 -10.50 -6.57 -12.34
C LEU A 344 -9.16 -6.58 -13.09
N MET A 345 -8.47 -7.71 -13.09
CA MET A 345 -7.22 -7.88 -13.82
C MET A 345 -7.44 -7.76 -15.33
N LYS A 346 -8.52 -8.37 -15.85
CA LYS A 346 -8.91 -8.24 -17.25
C LYS A 346 -9.24 -6.79 -17.62
N MET A 347 -10.04 -6.09 -16.82
CA MET A 347 -10.35 -4.67 -17.04
C MET A 347 -9.08 -3.80 -17.03
N SER A 348 -8.13 -4.09 -16.14
CA SER A 348 -6.84 -3.39 -16.11
C SER A 348 -6.02 -3.63 -17.38
N ILE A 349 -5.99 -4.87 -17.90
CA ILE A 349 -5.29 -5.20 -19.14
C ILE A 349 -5.96 -4.52 -20.34
N ASP A 350 -7.29 -4.53 -20.40
CA ASP A 350 -8.07 -3.89 -21.47
C ASP A 350 -7.85 -2.37 -21.46
N GLN A 351 -7.84 -1.74 -20.28
CA GLN A 351 -7.52 -0.31 -20.14
C GLN A 351 -6.08 0.01 -20.58
N GLU A 352 -5.09 -0.78 -20.15
CA GLU A 352 -3.70 -0.60 -20.61
C GLU A 352 -3.56 -0.76 -22.13
N PHE A 353 -4.37 -1.64 -22.73
CA PHE A 353 -4.39 -1.84 -24.17
C PHE A 353 -5.00 -0.64 -24.90
N GLU A 354 -6.11 -0.09 -24.42
CA GLU A 354 -6.72 1.14 -24.94
C GLU A 354 -5.75 2.33 -24.85
N GLU A 355 -5.12 2.52 -23.70
CA GLU A 355 -4.11 3.58 -23.50
C GLU A 355 -2.93 3.42 -24.48
N LYS A 356 -2.47 2.19 -24.73
CA LYS A 356 -1.44 1.91 -25.75
C LYS A 356 -1.91 2.25 -27.16
N GLN A 357 -3.16 1.92 -27.51
CA GLN A 357 -3.71 2.26 -28.82
C GLN A 357 -3.81 3.79 -29.02
N GLU A 358 -4.27 4.52 -28.01
CA GLU A 358 -4.31 5.99 -28.05
C GLU A 358 -2.93 6.60 -28.26
N LEU A 359 -1.91 6.07 -27.57
CA LEU A 359 -0.52 6.50 -27.75
C LEU A 359 0.00 6.21 -29.16
N VAL A 360 -0.33 5.07 -29.75
CA VAL A 360 0.03 4.73 -31.14
C VAL A 360 -0.61 5.71 -32.12
N VAL A 361 -1.92 6.00 -31.98
CA VAL A 361 -2.62 6.98 -32.83
C VAL A 361 -1.98 8.37 -32.69
N ARG A 362 -1.61 8.77 -31.48
CA ARG A 362 -0.94 10.05 -31.22
C ARG A 362 0.46 10.11 -31.85
N LEU A 363 1.23 9.02 -31.79
CA LEU A 363 2.53 8.92 -32.44
C LEU A 363 2.41 9.01 -33.97
N MET A 364 1.46 8.30 -34.58
CA MET A 364 1.19 8.40 -36.03
C MET A 364 0.80 9.82 -36.45
N SER A 365 0.03 10.53 -35.62
CA SER A 365 -0.33 11.94 -35.86
C SER A 365 0.90 12.86 -35.81
N LEU A 366 1.80 12.65 -34.85
CA LEU A 366 3.05 13.40 -34.74
C LEU A 366 3.98 13.12 -35.92
N GLU A 367 4.13 11.86 -36.32
CA GLU A 367 4.91 11.46 -37.49
C GLU A 367 4.37 12.11 -38.77
N THR A 368 3.04 12.09 -38.96
CA THR A 368 2.40 12.78 -40.09
C THR A 368 2.69 14.28 -40.09
N ARG A 369 2.71 14.93 -38.91
CA ARG A 369 3.05 16.36 -38.79
C ARG A 369 4.53 16.63 -39.09
N ILE A 370 5.42 15.76 -38.65
CA ILE A 370 6.86 15.85 -38.94
C ILE A 370 7.08 15.71 -40.45
N ASN A 371 6.52 14.66 -41.08
CA ASN A 371 6.63 14.43 -42.52
C ASN A 371 6.09 15.61 -43.33
N ARG A 372 4.96 16.23 -42.93
CA ARG A 372 4.46 17.46 -43.56
C ARG A 372 5.40 18.66 -43.38
N GLY A 373 6.09 18.75 -42.24
CA GLY A 373 7.09 19.78 -41.99
C GLY A 373 8.35 19.61 -42.84
N GLU A 374 8.84 18.38 -42.93
CA GLU A 374 9.98 18.00 -43.78
C GLU A 374 9.67 18.22 -45.26
N GLU A 375 8.47 17.88 -45.71
CA GLU A 375 8.03 18.12 -47.08
C GLU A 375 7.98 19.60 -47.43
N LYS A 376 7.43 20.45 -46.55
CA LYS A 376 7.47 21.91 -46.72
C LYS A 376 8.89 22.46 -46.76
N PHE A 377 9.78 21.91 -45.94
CA PHE A 377 11.19 22.30 -45.92
C PHE A 377 11.89 21.89 -47.23
N ARG A 378 11.62 20.67 -47.72
CA ARG A 378 12.11 20.17 -49.02
C ARG A 378 11.63 21.08 -50.16
N GLN A 379 10.34 21.40 -50.22
CA GLN A 379 9.79 22.34 -51.21
C GLN A 379 10.46 23.72 -51.15
N THR A 380 10.70 24.24 -49.94
CA THR A 380 11.40 25.53 -49.77
C THR A 380 12.84 25.47 -50.28
N ILE A 381 13.54 24.34 -50.10
CA ILE A 381 14.88 24.13 -50.65
C ILE A 381 14.81 24.05 -52.18
N GLU A 382 13.90 23.27 -52.73
CA GLU A 382 13.70 23.13 -54.17
C GLU A 382 13.40 24.48 -54.82
N GLU A 383 12.48 25.27 -54.27
CA GLU A 383 12.19 26.63 -54.75
C GLU A 383 13.43 27.54 -54.73
N LYS A 384 14.25 27.48 -53.68
CA LYS A 384 15.49 28.26 -53.60
C LYS A 384 16.52 27.80 -54.63
N VAL A 385 16.64 26.49 -54.85
CA VAL A 385 17.53 25.92 -55.87
C VAL A 385 17.07 26.36 -57.25
N THR A 386 15.78 26.27 -57.57
CA THR A 386 15.22 26.73 -58.85
C THR A 386 15.48 28.23 -59.07
N ARG A 387 15.20 29.08 -58.08
CA ARG A 387 15.50 30.52 -58.17
C ARG A 387 16.99 30.83 -58.34
N LEU A 388 17.88 30.03 -57.76
CA LEU A 388 19.32 30.17 -57.98
C LEU A 388 19.73 29.73 -59.38
N HIS A 389 19.09 28.69 -59.92
CA HIS A 389 19.28 28.26 -61.29
C HIS A 389 18.85 29.34 -62.29
N GLU A 390 17.63 29.88 -62.13
CA GLU A 390 17.11 30.99 -62.93
C GLU A 390 18.05 32.21 -62.89
N LYS A 391 18.54 32.60 -61.70
CA LYS A 391 19.51 33.70 -61.56
C LYS A 391 20.83 33.40 -62.27
N ASN A 392 21.31 32.16 -62.22
CA ASN A 392 22.52 31.75 -62.92
C ASN A 392 22.32 31.78 -64.43
N GLU A 393 21.19 31.30 -64.93
CA GLU A 393 20.83 31.39 -66.35
C GLU A 393 20.72 32.84 -66.81
N ASP A 394 20.06 33.71 -66.04
CA ASP A 394 20.00 35.14 -66.31
C ASP A 394 21.39 35.79 -66.37
N MET A 395 22.27 35.45 -65.42
CA MET A 395 23.65 35.93 -65.42
C MET A 395 24.43 35.41 -66.64
N MET A 396 24.24 34.15 -67.00
CA MET A 396 24.85 33.55 -68.20
C MET A 396 24.33 34.21 -69.47
N GLY A 397 23.03 34.49 -69.57
CA GLY A 397 22.41 35.23 -70.66
C GLY A 397 22.95 36.66 -70.77
N ARG A 398 23.13 37.36 -69.64
CA ARG A 398 23.80 38.67 -69.62
C ARG A 398 25.25 38.59 -70.08
N ARG A 399 26.00 37.58 -69.62
CA ARG A 399 27.40 37.34 -70.05
C ARG A 399 27.48 37.03 -71.55
N LEU A 400 26.57 36.23 -72.08
CA LEU A 400 26.47 35.94 -73.51
C LEU A 400 26.17 37.21 -74.31
N LYS A 401 25.20 38.03 -73.89
CA LYS A 401 24.91 39.33 -74.54
C LYS A 401 26.10 40.30 -74.51
N VAL A 402 26.85 40.34 -73.40
CA VAL A 402 28.08 41.16 -73.33
C VAL A 402 29.15 40.59 -74.25
N ARG A 403 29.32 39.27 -74.30
CA ARG A 403 30.25 38.61 -75.23
C ARG A 403 29.86 38.90 -76.68
N GLU A 404 28.58 38.81 -77.01
CA GLU A 404 28.02 39.10 -78.34
C GLU A 404 28.19 40.57 -78.73
N LYS A 405 27.94 41.51 -77.81
CA LYS A 405 28.27 42.92 -78.01
C LYS A 405 29.75 43.13 -78.26
N ASN A 406 30.61 42.51 -77.45
CA ASN A 406 32.05 42.61 -77.63
C ASN A 406 32.47 42.01 -78.97
N THR A 407 31.95 40.85 -79.38
CA THR A 407 32.26 40.26 -80.70
C THR A 407 31.78 41.17 -81.81
N ASN A 408 30.57 41.73 -81.71
CA ASN A 408 30.07 42.69 -82.70
C ASN A 408 30.89 43.98 -82.73
N GLU A 409 31.36 44.47 -81.58
CA GLU A 409 32.29 45.61 -81.50
C GLU A 409 33.65 45.27 -82.12
N TRP A 410 34.16 44.06 -81.88
CA TRP A 410 35.39 43.55 -82.51
C TRP A 410 35.22 43.36 -84.02
N ASP A 411 34.09 42.84 -84.48
CA ASP A 411 33.77 42.66 -85.89
C ASP A 411 33.58 44.02 -86.57
N ASN A 412 32.89 44.96 -85.94
CA ASN A 412 32.80 46.35 -86.40
C ASN A 412 34.18 47.03 -86.40
N LEU A 413 35.04 46.73 -85.42
CA LEU A 413 36.39 47.25 -85.37
C LEU A 413 37.22 46.66 -86.51
N ILE A 414 37.14 45.35 -86.76
CA ILE A 414 37.79 44.65 -87.88
C ILE A 414 37.27 45.17 -89.21
N GLN A 415 35.96 45.40 -89.35
CA GLN A 415 35.33 45.96 -90.53
C GLN A 415 35.78 47.41 -90.76
N SER A 416 35.84 48.23 -89.70
CA SER A 416 36.40 49.58 -89.76
C SER A 416 37.90 49.57 -90.07
N PHE A 417 38.64 48.56 -89.59
CA PHE A 417 40.07 48.42 -89.81
C PHE A 417 40.35 47.96 -91.23
N THR A 418 39.57 47.04 -91.78
CA THR A 418 39.65 46.60 -93.18
C THR A 418 39.20 47.69 -94.14
N GLU A 419 38.14 48.45 -93.84
CA GLU A 419 37.78 49.64 -94.61
C GLU A 419 38.86 50.72 -94.55
N LYS A 420 39.48 50.89 -93.38
CA LYS A 420 40.58 51.82 -93.18
C LYS A 420 41.87 51.32 -93.83
N GLU A 421 42.13 50.02 -93.89
CA GLU A 421 43.21 49.40 -94.65
C GLU A 421 42.97 49.52 -96.15
N LEU A 422 41.73 49.40 -96.63
CA LEU A 422 41.38 49.62 -98.03
C LEU A 422 41.56 51.11 -98.40
N LYS A 423 41.13 52.03 -97.53
CA LYS A 423 41.39 53.47 -97.66
C LYS A 423 42.87 53.80 -97.51
N ASN A 424 43.59 53.10 -96.63
CA ASN A 424 45.03 53.24 -96.42
C ASN A 424 45.83 52.60 -97.54
N PHE A 425 45.33 51.59 -98.26
CA PHE A 425 45.95 51.00 -99.43
C PHE A 425 45.82 51.98 -100.61
N LYS A 426 44.63 52.57 -100.78
CA LYS A 426 44.40 53.70 -101.70
C LYS A 426 45.23 54.94 -101.32
N ARG A 427 45.37 55.23 -100.02
CA ARG A 427 46.24 56.29 -99.53
C ARG A 427 47.71 55.91 -99.58
N PHE A 428 48.14 54.67 -99.42
CA PHE A 428 49.55 54.24 -99.44
C PHE A 428 50.11 54.36 -100.86
N GLN A 429 49.28 54.08 -101.87
CA GLN A 429 49.56 54.48 -103.26
C GLN A 429 49.74 56.01 -103.43
N SER A 430 49.15 56.83 -102.56
CA SER A 430 49.36 58.30 -102.52
C SER A 430 50.47 58.75 -101.54
N LEU A 431 50.68 58.03 -100.43
CA LEU A 431 51.56 58.36 -99.30
C LEU A 431 52.98 57.86 -99.52
N GLN A 432 53.19 56.95 -100.47
CA GLN A 432 54.51 56.67 -101.02
C GLN A 432 55.16 57.93 -101.63
N ARG A 433 54.40 59.03 -101.77
CA ARG A 433 54.90 60.40 -102.06
C ARG A 433 55.10 61.30 -100.82
N ASP A 434 54.50 61.00 -99.67
CA ASP A 434 54.47 61.87 -98.47
C ASP A 434 55.24 61.31 -97.25
N ILE A 435 55.79 60.10 -97.32
CA ILE A 435 56.60 59.45 -96.26
C ILE A 435 57.83 60.29 -95.84
N ASN A 436 58.28 61.24 -96.66
CA ASN A 436 59.36 62.17 -96.28
C ASN A 436 58.96 63.26 -95.27
N LYS A 437 57.68 63.41 -94.88
CA LYS A 437 57.22 64.54 -94.03
C LYS A 437 56.78 64.20 -92.59
N VAL A 438 56.57 62.93 -92.22
CA VAL A 438 55.91 62.57 -90.92
C VAL A 438 56.88 62.09 -89.83
N MET A 439 58.15 61.82 -90.16
CA MET A 439 59.19 61.38 -89.20
C MET A 439 59.45 62.35 -88.02
N ASN A 440 58.97 63.60 -88.09
CA ASN A 440 59.17 64.60 -87.03
C ASN A 440 58.01 64.75 -86.02
N ALA A 441 56.83 64.14 -86.25
CA ALA A 441 55.68 64.29 -85.35
C ALA A 441 55.59 63.23 -84.22
N GLN A 442 56.47 62.22 -84.24
CA GLN A 442 56.37 61.03 -83.38
C GLN A 442 57.09 61.15 -82.02
N LYS A 443 57.88 62.21 -81.81
CA LYS A 443 58.63 62.44 -80.55
C LYS A 443 57.77 63.00 -79.40
N ASN A 444 56.70 63.75 -79.68
CA ASN A 444 55.93 64.43 -78.62
C ASN A 444 54.83 63.56 -77.97
N LYS A 445 54.37 62.48 -78.63
CA LYS A 445 53.35 61.57 -78.06
C LYS A 445 53.85 60.59 -76.99
N ARG A 446 55.17 60.42 -76.84
CA ARG A 446 55.73 59.46 -75.87
C ARG A 446 55.81 60.02 -74.44
N LYS A 447 55.69 61.34 -74.23
CA LYS A 447 55.75 61.97 -72.91
C LYS A 447 54.39 61.99 -72.18
N GLU A 448 53.29 62.19 -72.91
CA GLU A 448 51.91 62.22 -72.38
C GLU A 448 51.37 60.85 -71.91
N ILE A 449 51.97 59.75 -72.38
CA ILE A 449 51.58 58.38 -72.02
C ILE A 449 52.13 57.98 -70.64
N PHE A 450 53.23 58.59 -70.20
CA PHE A 450 53.90 58.23 -68.95
C PHE A 450 53.22 58.87 -67.72
N ASP A 451 52.79 60.14 -67.82
CA ASP A 451 52.14 60.87 -66.73
C ASP A 451 50.69 60.40 -66.49
N ASN A 452 49.99 59.95 -67.53
CA ASN A 452 48.65 59.35 -67.41
C ASN A 452 48.65 57.95 -66.78
N GLN A 453 49.79 57.23 -66.80
CA GLN A 453 49.91 55.92 -66.16
C GLN A 453 50.19 56.01 -64.65
N THR A 454 50.78 57.11 -64.17
CA THR A 454 51.08 57.31 -62.75
C THR A 454 49.83 57.76 -61.97
N SER A 455 48.98 58.63 -62.54
CA SER A 455 47.70 59.02 -61.93
C SER A 455 46.71 57.86 -61.82
N ARG A 456 46.60 57.02 -62.87
CA ARG A 456 45.70 55.86 -62.84
C ARG A 456 46.12 54.80 -61.81
N LYS A 457 47.43 54.62 -61.59
CA LYS A 457 47.93 53.70 -60.55
C LYS A 457 47.61 54.18 -59.13
N ALA A 458 47.67 55.48 -58.85
CA ALA A 458 47.32 56.03 -57.55
C ALA A 458 45.80 55.89 -57.26
N ASP A 459 44.95 56.16 -58.25
CA ASP A 459 43.50 55.99 -58.12
C ASP A 459 43.09 54.50 -58.00
N GLU A 460 43.78 53.61 -58.72
CA GLU A 460 43.58 52.17 -58.58
C GLU A 460 43.98 51.68 -57.19
N GLU A 461 45.09 52.16 -56.63
CA GLU A 461 45.56 51.78 -55.30
C GLU A 461 44.64 52.32 -54.20
N TYR A 462 44.16 53.56 -54.31
CA TYR A 462 43.15 54.11 -53.40
C TYR A 462 41.84 53.30 -53.45
N ASN A 463 41.40 52.89 -54.64
CA ASN A 463 40.23 52.04 -54.81
C ASN A 463 40.44 50.62 -54.26
N ARG A 464 41.65 50.06 -54.34
CA ARG A 464 42.00 48.78 -53.70
C ARG A 464 41.91 48.90 -52.18
N GLN A 465 42.49 49.95 -51.61
CA GLN A 465 42.45 50.20 -50.16
C GLN A 465 41.01 50.36 -49.67
N ARG A 466 40.18 51.15 -50.36
CA ARG A 466 38.76 51.32 -50.00
C ARG A 466 37.97 50.00 -50.09
N LYS A 467 38.27 49.14 -51.07
CA LYS A 467 37.67 47.80 -51.17
C LYS A 467 38.12 46.90 -50.02
N LEU A 468 39.40 46.95 -49.64
CA LEU A 468 39.94 46.20 -48.52
C LEU A 468 39.27 46.62 -47.20
N ASP A 469 39.19 47.92 -46.92
CA ASP A 469 38.55 48.46 -45.71
C ASP A 469 37.06 48.08 -45.65
N HIS A 470 36.36 48.13 -46.78
CA HIS A 470 34.96 47.70 -46.85
C HIS A 470 34.80 46.19 -46.61
N MET A 471 35.73 45.35 -47.10
CA MET A 471 35.73 43.90 -46.79
C MET A 471 36.03 43.65 -45.31
N LEU A 472 37.01 44.34 -44.72
CA LEU A 472 37.32 44.27 -43.29
C LEU A 472 36.12 44.69 -42.43
N GLN A 473 35.41 45.77 -42.82
CA GLN A 473 34.22 46.20 -42.11
C GLN A 473 33.09 45.17 -42.20
N LYS A 474 32.91 44.51 -43.36
CA LYS A 474 31.94 43.41 -43.51
C LYS A 474 32.31 42.20 -42.64
N LEU A 475 33.59 41.82 -42.61
CA LEU A 475 34.08 40.75 -41.74
C LEU A 475 33.82 41.08 -40.27
N ASN A 476 34.14 42.28 -39.82
CA ASN A 476 33.89 42.73 -38.45
C ASN A 476 32.39 42.73 -38.09
N ARG A 477 31.51 43.13 -39.01
CA ARG A 477 30.05 43.04 -38.79
C ARG A 477 29.58 41.59 -38.70
N SER A 478 30.09 40.71 -39.57
CA SER A 478 29.76 39.29 -39.52
C SER A 478 30.29 38.60 -38.25
N GLU A 479 31.48 38.96 -37.79
CA GLU A 479 32.06 38.44 -36.56
C GLU A 479 31.25 38.88 -35.33
N LYS A 480 30.83 40.15 -35.28
CA LYS A 480 29.92 40.65 -34.23
C LYS A 480 28.58 39.92 -34.25
N ALA A 481 27.97 39.75 -35.42
CA ALA A 481 26.71 39.03 -35.55
C ALA A 481 26.83 37.55 -35.13
N VAL A 482 27.94 36.88 -35.46
CA VAL A 482 28.20 35.50 -35.01
C VAL A 482 28.43 35.43 -33.50
N LYS A 483 29.17 36.39 -32.92
CA LYS A 483 29.37 36.48 -31.47
C LYS A 483 28.06 36.72 -30.72
N GLU A 484 27.22 37.64 -31.19
CA GLU A 484 25.87 37.88 -30.65
C GLU A 484 25.00 36.63 -30.76
N PHE A 485 24.96 35.98 -31.92
CA PHE A 485 24.21 34.74 -32.11
C PHE A 485 24.67 33.60 -31.19
N LEU A 486 25.99 33.41 -31.03
CA LEU A 486 26.53 32.40 -30.12
C LEU A 486 26.23 32.74 -28.65
N SER A 487 26.28 34.02 -28.28
CA SER A 487 25.88 34.50 -26.96
C SER A 487 24.40 34.21 -26.70
N ASP A 488 23.51 34.52 -27.65
CA ASP A 488 22.08 34.25 -27.57
C ASP A 488 21.78 32.74 -27.50
N GLN A 489 22.49 31.92 -28.29
CA GLN A 489 22.37 30.47 -28.20
C GLN A 489 22.79 29.95 -26.82
N LYS A 490 23.93 30.43 -26.29
CA LYS A 490 24.41 30.05 -24.96
C LYS A 490 23.43 30.47 -23.87
N HIS A 491 22.90 31.68 -23.95
CA HIS A 491 21.88 32.20 -23.03
C HIS A 491 20.59 31.36 -23.09
N ASN A 492 20.08 31.06 -24.29
CA ASN A 492 18.91 30.19 -24.47
C ASN A 492 19.14 28.77 -23.94
N LEU A 493 20.34 28.21 -24.14
CA LEU A 493 20.70 26.89 -23.64
C LEU A 493 20.76 26.88 -22.10
N MET A 494 21.30 27.94 -21.49
CA MET A 494 21.28 28.15 -20.04
C MET A 494 19.85 28.23 -19.50
N LEU A 495 18.97 29.04 -20.11
CA LEU A 495 17.55 29.11 -19.71
C LEU A 495 16.84 27.75 -19.81
N LYS A 496 17.10 26.98 -20.88
CA LYS A 496 16.56 25.61 -21.03
C LYS A 496 17.08 24.64 -19.98
N GLN A 497 18.37 24.72 -19.64
CA GLN A 497 18.94 23.89 -18.57
C GLN A 497 18.31 24.22 -17.23
N GLU A 498 18.08 25.51 -16.96
CA GLU A 498 17.43 25.95 -15.74
C GLU A 498 15.97 25.50 -15.66
N GLU A 499 15.22 25.59 -16.77
CA GLU A 499 13.85 25.07 -16.86
C GLU A 499 13.78 23.57 -16.56
N ARG A 500 14.77 22.78 -17.02
CA ARG A 500 14.87 21.34 -16.70
C ARG A 500 15.12 21.11 -15.22
N LYS A 501 16.04 21.87 -14.60
CA LYS A 501 16.30 21.77 -13.15
C LYS A 501 15.05 22.06 -12.33
N LEU A 502 14.30 23.09 -12.70
CA LEU A 502 13.04 23.43 -12.04
C LEU A 502 12.00 22.31 -12.15
N LYS A 503 11.83 21.72 -13.34
CA LYS A 503 10.97 20.55 -13.54
C LYS A 503 11.40 19.34 -12.71
N GLU A 504 12.71 19.10 -12.60
CA GLU A 504 13.25 18.02 -11.75
C GLU A 504 13.01 18.27 -10.26
N GLU A 505 13.13 19.52 -9.80
CA GLU A 505 12.81 19.91 -8.41
C GLU A 505 11.32 19.66 -8.10
N ASP A 506 10.42 20.02 -9.01
CA ASP A 506 8.99 19.75 -8.83
C ASP A 506 8.69 18.24 -8.84
N MET A 507 9.34 17.46 -9.69
CA MET A 507 9.25 16.00 -9.64
C MET A 507 9.78 15.42 -8.31
N LYS A 508 10.85 15.97 -7.77
CA LYS A 508 11.36 15.59 -6.43
C LYS A 508 10.35 15.90 -5.34
N LYS A 509 9.72 17.09 -5.36
CA LYS A 509 8.65 17.45 -4.42
C LYS A 509 7.45 16.50 -4.54
N ILE A 510 7.00 16.18 -5.76
CA ILE A 510 5.92 15.21 -5.98
C ILE A 510 6.27 13.85 -5.38
N ARG A 511 7.49 13.34 -5.61
CA ARG A 511 7.95 12.07 -5.01
C ARG A 511 7.97 12.13 -3.48
N LEU A 512 8.39 13.25 -2.90
CA LEU A 512 8.36 13.45 -1.45
C LEU A 512 6.93 13.47 -0.91
N ARG A 513 5.99 14.16 -1.59
CA ARG A 513 4.56 14.15 -1.24
C ARG A 513 4.00 12.72 -1.28
N MET A 514 4.32 11.95 -2.33
CA MET A 514 3.93 10.54 -2.42
C MET A 514 4.45 9.70 -1.25
N LYS A 515 5.73 9.85 -0.89
CA LYS A 515 6.32 9.18 0.28
C LYS A 515 5.61 9.56 1.59
N ARG A 516 5.26 10.83 1.79
CA ARG A 516 4.49 11.29 2.96
C ARG A 516 3.11 10.64 3.02
N LEU A 517 2.42 10.54 1.87
CA LEU A 517 1.11 9.89 1.77
C LEU A 517 1.18 8.39 2.02
N GLU A 518 2.18 7.71 1.49
CA GLU A 518 2.42 6.29 1.76
C GLU A 518 2.71 6.03 3.24
N PHE A 519 3.60 6.83 3.84
CA PHE A 519 3.90 6.75 5.26
C PHE A 519 2.64 6.97 6.12
N LYS A 520 1.84 7.97 5.76
CA LYS A 520 0.55 8.23 6.44
C LYS A 520 -0.41 7.05 6.30
N LYS A 521 -0.57 6.47 5.12
CA LYS A 521 -1.40 5.28 4.92
C LYS A 521 -0.93 4.11 5.79
N LYS A 522 0.39 3.93 5.91
CA LYS A 522 0.96 2.92 6.82
C LYS A 522 0.62 3.21 8.28
N MET A 523 0.77 4.46 8.73
CA MET A 523 0.39 4.86 10.10
C MET A 523 -1.11 4.66 10.36
N GLU A 524 -1.97 5.01 9.41
CA GLU A 524 -3.42 4.79 9.53
C GLU A 524 -3.78 3.30 9.62
N ILE A 525 -3.08 2.43 8.88
CA ILE A 525 -3.24 0.98 8.98
C ILE A 525 -2.82 0.51 10.37
N ILE A 526 -1.66 0.95 10.88
CA ILE A 526 -1.17 0.59 12.22
C ILE A 526 -2.13 1.05 13.32
N GLU A 527 -2.68 2.26 13.22
CA GLU A 527 -3.69 2.75 14.17
C GLU A 527 -4.97 1.91 14.14
N LYS A 528 -5.45 1.52 12.95
CA LYS A 528 -6.59 0.62 12.81
C LYS A 528 -6.30 -0.76 13.38
N GLU A 529 -5.12 -1.31 13.11
CA GLU A 529 -4.67 -2.59 13.68
C GLU A 529 -4.63 -2.52 15.21
N LYS A 530 -4.07 -1.45 15.79
CA LYS A 530 -4.07 -1.21 17.24
C LYS A 530 -5.49 -1.12 17.80
N SER A 531 -6.41 -0.44 17.10
CA SER A 531 -7.82 -0.36 17.54
C SER A 531 -8.53 -1.72 17.48
N VAL A 532 -8.24 -2.54 16.47
CA VAL A 532 -8.75 -3.90 16.34
C VAL A 532 -8.18 -4.80 17.42
N GLU A 533 -6.89 -4.65 17.73
CA GLU A 533 -6.23 -5.37 18.82
C GLU A 533 -6.86 -5.05 20.18
N GLN A 534 -7.15 -3.77 20.46
CA GLN A 534 -7.91 -3.37 21.65
C GLN A 534 -9.31 -3.98 21.70
N ILE A 535 -10.02 -4.05 20.57
CA ILE A 535 -11.33 -4.71 20.50
C ILE A 535 -11.19 -6.21 20.78
N ILE A 536 -10.18 -6.87 20.21
CA ILE A 536 -9.89 -8.29 20.45
C ILE A 536 -9.58 -8.53 21.93
N GLU A 537 -8.81 -7.65 22.56
CA GLU A 537 -8.48 -7.72 23.98
C GLU A 537 -9.73 -7.61 24.86
N GLN A 538 -10.62 -6.64 24.57
CA GLN A 538 -11.91 -6.52 25.26
C GLN A 538 -12.79 -7.77 25.07
N VAL A 539 -12.79 -8.37 23.88
CA VAL A 539 -13.53 -9.62 23.62
C VAL A 539 -12.96 -10.77 24.44
N LYS A 540 -11.62 -10.91 24.50
CA LYS A 540 -10.95 -11.92 25.34
C LYS A 540 -11.23 -11.72 26.83
N GLU A 541 -11.28 -10.48 27.31
CA GLU A 541 -11.66 -10.17 28.70
C GLU A 541 -13.11 -10.60 28.99
N ARG A 542 -14.06 -10.24 28.12
CA ARG A 542 -15.45 -10.67 28.25
C ARG A 542 -15.60 -12.19 28.21
N GLU A 543 -14.83 -12.87 27.37
CA GLU A 543 -14.81 -14.34 27.31
C GLU A 543 -14.30 -14.94 28.63
N LYS A 544 -13.23 -14.41 29.20
CA LYS A 544 -12.73 -14.81 30.54
C LYS A 544 -13.79 -14.60 31.62
N GLU A 545 -14.51 -13.48 31.60
CA GLU A 545 -15.61 -13.22 32.53
C GLU A 545 -16.76 -14.24 32.38
N ILE A 546 -17.11 -14.61 31.15
CA ILE A 546 -18.14 -15.63 30.89
C ILE A 546 -17.67 -17.00 31.40
N ILE A 547 -16.42 -17.38 31.14
CA ILE A 547 -15.84 -18.64 31.65
C ILE A 547 -15.85 -18.66 33.18
N GLN A 548 -15.45 -17.55 33.82
CA GLN A 548 -15.47 -17.41 35.27
C GLN A 548 -16.90 -17.54 35.84
N LYS A 549 -17.89 -16.86 35.25
CA LYS A 549 -19.31 -16.99 35.65
C LYS A 549 -19.84 -18.41 35.48
N ARG A 550 -19.45 -19.11 34.41
CA ARG A 550 -19.82 -20.54 34.23
C ARG A 550 -19.22 -21.42 35.32
N TYR A 551 -17.96 -21.18 35.68
CA TYR A 551 -17.30 -21.89 36.78
C TYR A 551 -18.00 -21.62 38.12
N GLU A 552 -18.26 -20.35 38.46
CA GLU A 552 -18.99 -19.95 39.67
C GLU A 552 -20.39 -20.59 39.74
N ASN A 553 -21.13 -20.59 38.63
CA ASN A 553 -22.42 -21.26 38.54
C ASN A 553 -22.30 -22.78 38.73
N CYS A 554 -21.28 -23.43 38.18
CA CYS A 554 -21.04 -24.86 38.36
C CYS A 554 -20.74 -25.20 39.83
N VAL A 555 -19.88 -24.41 40.49
CA VAL A 555 -19.59 -24.56 41.92
C VAL A 555 -20.85 -24.35 42.76
N LYS A 556 -21.66 -23.34 42.44
CA LYS A 556 -22.93 -23.05 43.12
C LYS A 556 -23.92 -24.22 42.99
N LEU A 557 -24.11 -24.76 41.78
CA LEU A 557 -24.99 -25.91 41.53
C LEU A 557 -24.49 -27.17 42.27
N ASN A 558 -23.18 -27.40 42.30
CA ASN A 558 -22.62 -28.52 43.06
C ASN A 558 -22.87 -28.38 44.56
N PHE A 559 -22.75 -27.17 45.10
CA PHE A 559 -23.07 -26.89 46.50
C PHE A 559 -24.57 -27.07 46.81
N GLU A 560 -25.46 -26.56 45.95
CA GLU A 560 -26.91 -26.75 46.08
C GLU A 560 -27.28 -28.25 46.01
N LYS A 561 -26.63 -29.02 45.13
CA LYS A 561 -26.80 -30.47 45.01
C LYS A 561 -26.31 -31.22 46.25
N GLU A 562 -25.18 -30.83 46.82
CA GLU A 562 -24.67 -31.34 48.11
C GLU A 562 -25.66 -31.06 49.25
N GLN A 563 -26.16 -29.83 49.35
CA GLN A 563 -27.16 -29.45 50.33
C GLN A 563 -28.44 -30.28 50.18
N LEU A 564 -28.95 -30.44 48.96
CA LEU A 564 -30.12 -31.26 48.67
C LEU A 564 -29.90 -32.73 49.07
N LYS A 565 -28.71 -33.29 48.79
CA LYS A 565 -28.34 -34.64 49.23
C LYS A 565 -28.36 -34.75 50.76
N ARG A 566 -27.81 -33.77 51.48
CA ARG A 566 -27.84 -33.75 52.95
C ARG A 566 -29.28 -33.68 53.48
N THR A 567 -30.12 -32.81 52.93
CA THR A 567 -31.53 -32.72 53.33
C THR A 567 -32.29 -34.01 53.03
N MET A 568 -32.05 -34.64 51.87
CA MET A 568 -32.63 -35.94 51.55
C MET A 568 -32.14 -37.04 52.48
N HIS A 569 -30.87 -37.02 52.86
CA HIS A 569 -30.30 -38.00 53.79
C HIS A 569 -30.89 -37.85 55.20
N ILE A 570 -31.04 -36.60 55.68
CA ILE A 570 -31.74 -36.29 56.92
C ILE A 570 -33.17 -36.81 56.84
N TRP A 571 -33.91 -36.48 55.77
CA TRP A 571 -35.30 -36.89 55.57
C TRP A 571 -35.47 -38.42 55.52
N ALA A 572 -34.54 -39.13 54.86
CA ALA A 572 -34.53 -40.59 54.79
C ALA A 572 -34.25 -41.24 56.16
N HIS A 573 -33.40 -40.64 56.99
CA HIS A 573 -33.05 -41.17 58.32
C HIS A 573 -34.00 -40.76 59.44
N SER A 574 -34.65 -39.61 59.35
CA SER A 574 -35.67 -39.20 60.32
C SER A 574 -36.95 -40.06 60.23
N GLY A 575 -37.11 -40.83 59.15
CA GLY A 575 -38.29 -41.64 58.89
C GLY A 575 -39.52 -40.77 58.58
N PHE A 576 -40.49 -41.34 57.86
CA PHE A 576 -41.81 -40.73 57.69
C PHE A 576 -42.60 -40.83 59.00
N THR A 577 -42.08 -40.29 60.10
CA THR A 577 -42.89 -40.06 61.29
C THR A 577 -43.65 -38.75 61.05
N PRO A 578 -44.98 -38.78 60.88
CA PRO A 578 -45.78 -37.57 60.87
C PRO A 578 -45.87 -37.08 62.31
N ASP A 579 -44.77 -36.53 62.84
CA ASP A 579 -44.74 -36.10 64.22
C ASP A 579 -45.02 -34.61 64.34
N LYS A 580 -45.83 -34.32 65.34
CA LYS A 580 -46.48 -33.05 65.59
C LYS A 580 -45.42 -31.96 65.76
N SER A 581 -45.65 -30.86 65.05
CA SER A 581 -44.94 -29.59 65.15
C SER A 581 -44.51 -29.24 66.58
N PRO A 582 -43.33 -28.64 66.71
CA PRO A 582 -43.27 -27.33 67.34
C PRO A 582 -42.87 -26.30 66.29
N GLU A 583 -43.73 -25.32 66.12
CA GLU A 583 -43.42 -24.04 65.50
C GLU A 583 -42.22 -23.41 66.22
N LYS A 584 -41.01 -23.73 65.77
CA LYS A 584 -39.84 -22.89 66.02
C LYS A 584 -39.34 -22.41 64.68
N ASN A 585 -39.56 -21.11 64.47
CA ASN A 585 -39.03 -20.29 63.40
C ASN A 585 -37.51 -20.52 63.26
N VAL A 586 -37.13 -21.53 62.48
CA VAL A 586 -35.78 -21.63 61.93
C VAL A 586 -35.80 -20.80 60.66
N THR A 587 -35.67 -19.48 60.84
CA THR A 587 -35.20 -18.61 59.76
C THR A 587 -33.79 -19.06 59.41
N LEU A 588 -33.68 -19.96 58.44
CA LEU A 588 -32.43 -20.36 57.82
C LEU A 588 -31.78 -19.10 57.25
N ASN A 589 -30.84 -18.54 58.01
CA ASN A 589 -30.06 -17.37 57.68
C ASN A 589 -29.01 -17.73 56.63
N ILE A 590 -29.47 -18.04 55.42
CA ILE A 590 -28.67 -18.44 54.25
C ILE A 590 -27.73 -17.30 53.79
N ASN A 591 -28.05 -16.06 54.15
CA ASN A 591 -27.27 -14.90 53.73
C ASN A 591 -25.91 -14.77 54.44
N ASN A 592 -25.73 -15.28 55.66
CA ASN A 592 -24.46 -15.12 56.38
C ASN A 592 -23.36 -16.08 55.90
N SER A 593 -23.70 -17.31 55.49
CA SER A 593 -22.70 -18.28 55.00
C SER A 593 -22.16 -17.94 53.61
N ILE A 594 -22.94 -17.24 52.77
CA ILE A 594 -22.50 -16.80 51.43
C ILE A 594 -21.55 -15.59 51.53
N VAL A 595 -21.67 -14.76 52.58
CA VAL A 595 -20.81 -13.59 52.80
C VAL A 595 -19.39 -14.01 53.19
N ASP A 596 -19.24 -15.01 54.06
CA ASP A 596 -17.92 -15.51 54.49
C ASP A 596 -17.12 -16.18 53.35
N PHE A 597 -17.81 -16.86 52.42
CA PHE A 597 -17.17 -17.45 51.25
C PHE A 597 -16.80 -16.40 50.18
N LYS A 598 -17.57 -15.31 50.07
CA LYS A 598 -17.21 -14.17 49.21
C LYS A 598 -16.01 -13.40 49.75
N GLN A 599 -15.89 -13.24 51.07
CA GLN A 599 -14.74 -12.54 51.68
C GLN A 599 -13.40 -13.27 51.47
N THR A 600 -13.40 -14.60 51.43
CA THR A 600 -12.20 -15.40 51.14
C THR A 600 -11.78 -15.32 49.66
N LEU A 601 -12.73 -15.21 48.72
CA LEU A 601 -12.42 -15.06 47.28
C LEU A 601 -12.02 -13.64 46.88
N PHE A 602 -12.58 -12.59 47.50
CA PHE A 602 -12.18 -11.20 47.22
C PHE A 602 -10.80 -10.82 47.77
N SER A 603 -10.30 -11.56 48.77
CA SER A 603 -8.98 -11.30 49.37
C SER A 603 -7.81 -11.74 48.46
N THR A 604 -8.02 -12.65 47.51
CA THR A 604 -6.98 -13.13 46.58
C THR A 604 -6.89 -12.32 45.27
N SER A 605 -7.95 -11.61 44.88
CA SER A 605 -7.98 -10.81 43.64
C SER A 605 -7.39 -9.40 43.78
N ASN A 606 -7.41 -8.82 44.99
CA ASN A 606 -6.85 -7.48 45.25
C ASN A 606 -5.32 -7.44 45.39
N LEU A 607 -4.64 -8.58 45.55
CA LEU A 607 -3.18 -8.65 45.63
C LEU A 607 -2.47 -8.52 44.27
N LYS A 608 -3.18 -8.63 43.13
CA LYS A 608 -2.57 -8.49 41.78
C LYS A 608 -2.73 -7.11 41.13
N LYS A 609 -3.60 -6.22 41.63
CA LYS A 609 -3.79 -4.87 41.07
C LYS A 609 -2.82 -3.80 41.60
N LYS A 610 -1.98 -4.12 42.60
CA LYS A 610 -1.05 -3.16 43.20
C LYS A 610 0.36 -3.11 42.59
N LYS A 611 0.63 -3.85 41.49
CA LYS A 611 1.99 -3.97 40.91
C LYS A 611 2.25 -3.28 39.56
N ASN A 612 1.25 -2.68 38.89
CA ASN A 612 1.43 -2.03 37.58
C ASN A 612 1.09 -0.53 37.59
N LYS A 613 1.60 0.24 38.55
CA LYS A 613 1.36 1.70 38.59
C LYS A 613 2.60 2.59 38.68
N ASN A 614 3.79 2.02 38.50
CA ASN A 614 5.03 2.77 38.34
C ASN A 614 5.70 2.27 37.07
N ASP A 615 5.61 3.05 36.00
CA ASP A 615 6.56 3.17 34.89
C ASP A 615 5.82 3.86 33.74
N ASP A 616 5.67 5.18 33.87
CA ASP A 616 5.46 6.11 32.74
C ASP A 616 5.65 7.53 33.26
N THR A 617 6.91 7.83 33.61
CA THR A 617 7.42 9.21 33.72
C THR A 617 8.88 9.21 33.29
N ASN A 618 9.17 9.55 32.03
CA ASN A 618 10.23 10.49 31.64
C ASN A 618 10.27 10.75 30.12
N PRO A 619 10.92 11.85 29.69
CA PRO A 619 10.33 12.92 28.86
C PRO A 619 10.36 12.72 27.34
#